data_AF-A0A925QPQ8-F1
#
_entry.id   AF-A0A925QPQ8-F1
#
_cell.length_a   1.000
_cell.length_b   1.000
_cell.length_c   1.000
_cell.angle_alpha   90.00
_cell.angle_beta   90.00
_cell.angle_gamma   90.00
#
_symmetry.space_group_name_H-M   'P 1'
#
loop_
_entity.id
_entity.type
_entity.pdbx_description
1 polymer ?
#
loop_
_entity_poly.entity_id
_entity_poly.type
_entity_poly.pdbx_seq_one_letter_code
_entity_poly.pdbx_strand_id
1 'polypeptide(L)'
;MQRFIQALAASAVVAALLPGSAHAGTTVTPFSALYVFGDSLSDSGNNALVLGANGAQPIPDNSYVPVQPYGLNAYTNGLVWVNSFAAGIGLPAAAMPSLAGGGDYAYGGARTAVDGVPFPPSANTVLNGFLASPIGVSPSALYVIAVGGNDILEVGTAIAAGAPLSTINTAAAAYASAIGSMVDALQARGAANIVVWDAPNVGKAPAVLAQGALASIVATNIASAFNLALTVELAGEPGVTVFDVFGAVDTIVANPGAFGLTNVTDACGAVPGCDPSQYLFWDGIHPTSAGHALLASGMLAAVAVPEPAGWLMFVFGGLLLGLMRRRQT
;
A
#
# COMPACT_ATOMS: atom_id res chain seq x y z
N MET A 1 -29.63 -0.64 77.88
CA MET A 1 -29.91 -1.62 76.82
C MET A 1 -29.40 -1.05 75.50
N GLN A 2 -28.27 -1.59 75.03
CA GLN A 2 -27.85 -1.83 73.65
C GLN A 2 -28.21 -0.87 72.47
N ARG A 3 -27.11 -0.52 71.75
CA ARG A 3 -26.91 -0.29 70.29
C ARG A 3 -26.90 1.17 69.82
N PHE A 4 -25.74 1.83 69.55
CA PHE A 4 -24.70 1.69 68.50
C PHE A 4 -25.14 2.06 67.06
N ILE A 5 -24.24 2.79 66.37
CA ILE A 5 -24.06 3.04 64.91
C ILE A 5 -24.56 4.43 64.44
N GLN A 6 -23.84 5.29 63.70
CA GLN A 6 -22.47 5.42 63.16
C GLN A 6 -22.33 6.88 62.66
N ALA A 7 -21.17 7.51 62.83
CA ALA A 7 -20.85 8.82 62.26
C ALA A 7 -20.18 8.65 60.88
N LEU A 8 -20.73 9.27 59.83
CA LEU A 8 -20.04 9.45 58.55
C LEU A 8 -19.32 10.80 58.56
N ALA A 9 -17.99 10.76 58.52
CA ALA A 9 -17.15 11.92 58.21
C ALA A 9 -16.95 12.00 56.68
N ALA A 10 -17.33 13.13 56.09
CA ALA A 10 -17.08 13.45 54.69
C ALA A 10 -15.67 14.01 54.54
N SER A 11 -14.79 13.31 53.82
CA SER A 11 -13.47 13.82 53.44
C SER A 11 -13.56 14.53 52.08
N ALA A 12 -13.32 15.84 52.06
CA ALA A 12 -13.17 16.62 50.84
C ALA A 12 -11.79 16.36 50.22
N VAL A 13 -11.75 15.91 48.96
CA VAL A 13 -10.53 15.79 48.16
C VAL A 13 -10.33 17.09 47.39
N VAL A 14 -9.26 17.82 47.71
CA VAL A 14 -8.80 18.98 46.94
C VAL A 14 -8.01 18.46 45.73
N ALA A 15 -8.53 18.66 44.52
CA ALA A 15 -7.83 18.36 43.28
C ALA A 15 -6.80 19.47 42.99
N ALA A 16 -5.52 19.14 43.09
CA ALA A 16 -4.43 20.01 42.65
C ALA A 16 -4.34 19.97 41.11
N LEU A 17 -4.67 21.08 40.46
CA LEU A 17 -4.45 21.32 39.03
C LEU A 17 -2.96 21.55 38.78
N LEU A 18 -2.28 20.56 38.21
CA LEU A 18 -0.95 20.73 37.64
C LEU A 18 -1.08 21.34 36.23
N PRO A 19 -0.31 22.39 35.88
CA PRO A 19 -0.29 22.93 34.53
C PRO A 19 0.29 21.90 33.57
N GLY A 20 -0.50 21.51 32.57
CA GLY A 20 -0.07 20.61 31.50
C GLY A 20 1.00 21.27 30.64
N SER A 21 2.21 20.73 30.68
CA SER A 21 3.26 21.05 29.72
C SER A 21 2.81 20.61 28.33
N ALA A 22 2.44 21.56 27.49
CA ALA A 22 2.30 21.35 26.05
C ALA A 22 3.67 20.92 25.51
N HIS A 23 3.85 19.62 25.29
CA HIS A 23 4.97 19.12 24.53
C HIS A 23 4.73 19.51 23.08
N ALA A 24 5.43 20.51 22.60
CA ALA A 24 5.64 20.69 21.17
C ALA A 24 6.36 19.43 20.67
N GLY A 25 5.60 18.45 20.20
CA GLY A 25 6.15 17.24 19.63
C GLY A 25 6.93 17.62 18.39
N THR A 26 8.25 17.52 18.44
CA THR A 26 9.06 17.38 17.24
C THR A 26 8.53 16.17 16.49
N THR A 27 7.88 16.37 15.35
CA THR A 27 7.57 15.29 14.41
C THR A 27 8.90 14.73 13.90
N VAL A 28 9.40 13.70 14.58
CA VAL A 28 10.53 12.92 14.07
C VAL A 28 10.01 12.22 12.82
N THR A 29 10.50 12.61 11.65
CA THR A 29 10.26 11.86 10.41
C THR A 29 10.95 10.50 10.58
N PRO A 30 10.21 9.38 10.54
CA PRO A 30 10.80 8.07 10.80
C PRO A 30 11.85 7.67 9.76
N PHE A 31 11.81 8.31 8.58
CA PHE A 31 12.73 8.07 7.48
C PHE A 31 13.33 9.38 6.95
N SER A 32 14.53 9.31 6.40
CA SER A 32 15.22 10.46 5.79
C SER A 32 14.75 10.77 4.36
N ALA A 33 14.22 9.76 3.67
CA ALA A 33 13.66 9.85 2.32
C ALA A 33 12.68 8.71 2.09
N LEU A 34 11.87 8.84 1.03
CA LEU A 34 10.96 7.81 0.53
C LEU A 34 11.22 7.63 -0.97
N TYR A 35 11.38 6.38 -1.40
CA TYR A 35 11.52 6.00 -2.80
C TYR A 35 10.52 4.90 -3.14
N VAL A 36 9.64 5.13 -4.12
CA VAL A 36 8.58 4.20 -4.51
C VAL A 36 8.82 3.70 -5.93
N PHE A 37 8.99 2.40 -6.10
CA PHE A 37 9.08 1.72 -7.40
C PHE A 37 7.78 0.97 -7.62
N GLY A 38 7.10 1.24 -8.73
CA GLY A 38 5.78 0.67 -8.92
C GLY A 38 5.17 0.94 -10.28
N ASP A 39 3.86 0.76 -10.32
CA ASP A 39 3.03 0.93 -11.51
C ASP A 39 2.03 2.09 -11.37
N SER A 40 0.90 2.02 -12.08
CA SER A 40 -0.13 3.07 -12.14
C SER A 40 -0.83 3.30 -10.81
N LEU A 41 -0.79 2.34 -9.88
CA LEU A 41 -1.33 2.55 -8.53
C LEU A 41 -0.49 3.56 -7.74
N SER A 42 0.79 3.69 -8.07
CA SER A 42 1.73 4.56 -7.37
C SER A 42 2.12 5.80 -8.17
N ASP A 43 2.07 5.75 -9.50
CA ASP A 43 2.50 6.84 -10.39
C ASP A 43 1.72 8.15 -10.17
N SER A 44 2.42 9.13 -9.63
CA SER A 44 1.97 10.49 -9.36
C SER A 44 2.26 11.50 -10.48
N GLY A 45 2.85 11.06 -11.59
CA GLY A 45 3.04 11.91 -12.78
C GLY A 45 4.21 11.61 -13.69
N ASN A 46 4.96 10.52 -13.52
CA ASN A 46 6.02 10.16 -14.48
C ASN A 46 5.42 9.87 -15.85
N ASN A 47 4.33 9.08 -15.92
CA ASN A 47 3.64 8.86 -17.19
C ASN A 47 3.08 10.15 -17.78
N ALA A 48 2.59 11.07 -16.96
CA ALA A 48 2.08 12.35 -17.45
C ALA A 48 3.18 13.24 -18.05
N LEU A 49 4.40 13.19 -17.49
CA LEU A 49 5.56 13.91 -18.03
C LEU A 49 6.07 13.32 -19.35
N VAL A 50 5.91 12.00 -19.55
CA VAL A 50 6.36 11.31 -20.77
C VAL A 50 5.29 11.30 -21.87
N LEU A 51 4.05 10.97 -21.51
CA LEU A 51 2.94 10.74 -22.44
C LEU A 51 1.99 11.94 -22.55
N GLY A 52 2.05 12.88 -21.62
CA GLY A 52 0.97 13.84 -21.37
C GLY A 52 -0.15 13.24 -20.50
N ALA A 53 -1.13 14.07 -20.15
CA ALA A 53 -2.32 13.66 -19.41
C ALA A 53 -3.59 14.07 -20.16
N ASN A 54 -4.67 13.30 -20.03
CA ASN A 54 -5.95 13.58 -20.65
C ASN A 54 -7.10 13.49 -19.65
N GLY A 55 -7.41 14.62 -19.00
CA GLY A 55 -8.54 14.71 -18.07
C GLY A 55 -9.92 14.68 -18.71
N ALA A 56 -10.02 14.82 -20.03
CA ALA A 56 -11.28 14.71 -20.77
C ALA A 56 -11.53 13.31 -21.34
N GLN A 57 -10.63 12.35 -21.08
CA GLN A 57 -10.75 10.99 -21.57
C GLN A 57 -12.03 10.34 -21.06
N PRO A 58 -12.92 9.84 -21.93
CA PRO A 58 -14.13 9.17 -21.50
C PRO A 58 -13.80 7.80 -20.89
N ILE A 59 -14.55 7.42 -19.87
CA ILE A 59 -14.58 6.06 -19.33
C ILE A 59 -15.93 5.48 -19.77
N PRO A 60 -16.00 4.76 -20.90
CA PRO A 60 -17.27 4.37 -21.50
C PRO A 60 -18.04 3.33 -20.68
N ASP A 61 -17.33 2.44 -19.98
CA ASP A 61 -17.90 1.35 -19.18
C ASP A 61 -16.85 0.74 -18.22
N ASN A 62 -17.26 -0.29 -17.47
CA ASN A 62 -16.42 -1.02 -16.52
C ASN A 62 -15.21 -1.74 -17.14
N SER A 63 -15.21 -2.01 -18.45
CA SER A 63 -14.09 -2.69 -19.13
C SER A 63 -12.92 -1.76 -19.47
N TYR A 64 -13.11 -0.44 -19.33
CA TYR A 64 -12.15 0.54 -19.77
C TYR A 64 -10.91 0.60 -18.88
N VAL A 65 -9.74 0.37 -19.48
CA VAL A 65 -8.43 0.58 -18.85
C VAL A 65 -7.69 1.69 -19.62
N PRO A 66 -7.31 2.80 -18.97
CA PRO A 66 -6.66 3.92 -19.63
C PRO A 66 -5.23 3.59 -20.06
N VAL A 67 -4.82 4.13 -21.21
CA VAL A 67 -3.43 4.09 -21.70
C VAL A 67 -2.64 5.35 -21.35
N GLN A 68 -3.31 6.38 -20.82
CA GLN A 68 -2.73 7.66 -20.43
C GLN A 68 -3.37 8.14 -19.11
N PRO A 69 -2.62 8.85 -18.24
CA PRO A 69 -3.18 9.42 -17.01
C PRO A 69 -4.36 10.38 -17.27
N TYR A 70 -5.26 10.47 -16.29
CA TYR A 70 -6.36 11.42 -16.28
C TYR A 70 -5.88 12.83 -15.89
N GLY A 71 -6.83 13.73 -15.60
CA GLY A 71 -6.52 15.02 -14.99
C GLY A 71 -5.80 14.84 -13.66
N LEU A 72 -4.99 15.82 -13.28
CA LEU A 72 -4.09 15.75 -12.11
C LEU A 72 -2.94 14.73 -12.23
N ASN A 73 -2.63 14.29 -13.46
CA ASN A 73 -1.41 13.55 -13.83
C ASN A 73 -1.32 12.10 -13.31
N ALA A 74 -2.40 11.52 -12.80
CA ALA A 74 -2.42 10.16 -12.26
C ALA A 74 -3.53 9.31 -12.90
N TYR A 75 -3.49 8.00 -12.65
CA TYR A 75 -4.50 7.04 -13.12
C TYR A 75 -5.73 6.98 -12.18
N THR A 76 -6.16 8.12 -11.66
CA THR A 76 -7.30 8.21 -10.74
C THR A 76 -7.97 9.59 -10.85
N ASN A 77 -9.00 9.85 -10.06
CA ASN A 77 -9.74 11.13 -10.02
C ASN A 77 -9.15 12.16 -9.04
N GLY A 78 -7.90 11.97 -8.58
CA GLY A 78 -7.29 12.75 -7.52
C GLY A 78 -5.87 12.28 -7.19
N LEU A 79 -5.52 12.28 -5.90
CA LEU A 79 -4.23 11.81 -5.42
C LEU A 79 -4.18 10.27 -5.37
N VAL A 80 -2.99 9.72 -5.64
CA VAL A 80 -2.68 8.31 -5.40
C VAL A 80 -2.25 8.09 -3.95
N TRP A 81 -2.13 6.82 -3.55
CA TRP A 81 -1.86 6.46 -2.15
C TRP A 81 -0.52 7.05 -1.67
N VAL A 82 0.47 7.15 -2.58
CA VAL A 82 1.82 7.69 -2.30
C VAL A 82 1.74 9.10 -1.74
N ASN A 83 0.84 9.96 -2.26
CA ASN A 83 0.71 11.34 -1.77
C ASN A 83 0.28 11.39 -0.30
N SER A 84 -0.77 10.65 0.03
CA SER A 84 -1.30 10.59 1.40
C SER A 84 -0.33 9.91 2.36
N PHE A 85 0.32 8.82 1.92
CA PHE A 85 1.30 8.10 2.70
C PHE A 85 2.54 8.95 2.99
N ALA A 86 3.13 9.55 1.95
CA ALA A 86 4.32 10.40 2.09
C ALA A 86 4.05 11.59 3.01
N ALA A 87 2.87 12.22 2.90
CA ALA A 87 2.45 13.26 3.83
C ALA A 87 2.31 12.72 5.27
N GLY A 88 1.73 11.54 5.45
CA GLY A 88 1.55 10.89 6.76
C GLY A 88 2.85 10.55 7.48
N ILE A 89 3.93 10.25 6.75
CA ILE A 89 5.27 10.02 7.31
C ILE A 89 6.15 11.29 7.35
N GLY A 90 5.59 12.47 7.01
CA GLY A 90 6.28 13.75 7.05
C GLY A 90 7.25 14.00 5.89
N LEU A 91 7.09 13.29 4.77
CA LEU A 91 7.90 13.42 3.53
C LEU A 91 7.05 13.77 2.30
N PRO A 92 6.14 14.78 2.34
CA PRO A 92 5.20 15.04 1.25
C PRO A 92 5.87 15.32 -0.10
N ALA A 93 7.07 15.92 -0.10
CA ALA A 93 7.83 16.19 -1.33
C ALA A 93 8.28 14.91 -2.06
N ALA A 94 8.39 13.77 -1.35
CA ALA A 94 8.77 12.50 -1.95
C ALA A 94 7.67 11.93 -2.86
N ALA A 95 6.41 12.35 -2.71
CA ALA A 95 5.32 11.94 -3.58
C ALA A 95 5.27 12.70 -4.93
N MET A 96 6.25 13.55 -5.22
CA MET A 96 6.42 14.10 -6.55
C MET A 96 7.02 13.02 -7.48
N PRO A 97 6.70 13.04 -8.79
CA PRO A 97 7.30 12.12 -9.74
C PRO A 97 8.81 12.32 -9.83
N SER A 98 9.55 11.22 -9.98
CA SER A 98 11.02 11.19 -10.05
C SER A 98 11.57 12.05 -11.18
N LEU A 99 10.88 12.12 -12.32
CA LEU A 99 11.25 13.00 -13.44
C LEU A 99 11.13 14.49 -13.10
N ALA A 100 10.40 14.86 -12.05
CA ALA A 100 10.34 16.21 -11.49
C ALA A 100 11.19 16.37 -10.21
N GLY A 101 12.07 15.42 -9.91
CA GLY A 101 12.98 15.44 -8.76
C GLY A 101 12.39 14.92 -7.45
N GLY A 102 11.24 14.25 -7.50
CA GLY A 102 10.66 13.59 -6.33
C GLY A 102 11.12 12.15 -6.11
N GLY A 103 10.50 11.47 -5.16
CA GLY A 103 10.82 10.10 -4.75
C GLY A 103 9.93 9.03 -5.38
N ASP A 104 8.94 9.41 -6.19
CA ASP A 104 8.07 8.46 -6.85
C ASP A 104 8.64 8.03 -8.22
N TYR A 105 9.21 6.83 -8.26
CA TYR A 105 9.79 6.18 -9.43
C TYR A 105 8.79 5.24 -10.13
N ALA A 106 7.50 5.29 -9.80
CA ALA A 106 6.51 4.45 -10.44
C ALA A 106 6.15 4.92 -11.86
N TYR A 107 5.82 3.97 -12.73
CA TYR A 107 5.37 4.24 -14.11
C TYR A 107 4.13 3.41 -14.41
N GLY A 108 3.03 4.05 -14.77
CA GLY A 108 1.80 3.35 -15.15
C GLY A 108 2.01 2.31 -16.25
N GLY A 109 1.56 1.08 -15.99
CA GLY A 109 1.74 -0.08 -16.87
C GLY A 109 3.02 -0.89 -16.63
N ALA A 110 3.89 -0.48 -15.69
CA ALA A 110 5.10 -1.21 -15.38
C ALA A 110 4.79 -2.62 -14.89
N ARG A 111 5.50 -3.60 -15.46
CA ARG A 111 5.59 -4.97 -14.93
C ARG A 111 6.80 -5.09 -14.01
N THR A 112 6.91 -6.20 -13.30
CA THR A 112 8.06 -6.46 -12.41
C THR A 112 9.41 -6.37 -13.14
N ALA A 113 9.58 -7.13 -14.22
CA ALA A 113 10.89 -7.31 -14.89
C ALA A 113 10.89 -7.16 -16.42
N VAL A 114 9.72 -7.11 -17.07
CA VAL A 114 9.64 -7.06 -18.54
C VAL A 114 9.23 -5.67 -19.01
N ASP A 115 10.15 -4.98 -19.67
CA ASP A 115 9.90 -3.64 -20.23
C ASP A 115 8.79 -3.67 -21.28
N GLY A 116 7.93 -2.65 -21.24
CA GLY A 116 6.99 -2.35 -22.32
C GLY A 116 7.72 -1.72 -23.50
N VAL A 117 7.28 -2.03 -24.71
CA VAL A 117 7.85 -1.46 -25.93
C VAL A 117 6.80 -0.59 -26.61
N PRO A 118 7.04 0.71 -26.81
CA PRO A 118 8.25 1.48 -26.43
C PRO A 118 8.30 1.93 -24.96
N PHE A 119 7.25 1.69 -24.19
CA PHE A 119 7.03 2.22 -22.84
C PHE A 119 5.97 1.37 -22.10
N PRO A 120 5.93 1.33 -20.76
CA PRO A 120 6.90 1.88 -19.79
C PRO A 120 8.09 0.93 -19.53
N PRO A 121 9.19 1.42 -18.94
CA PRO A 121 10.19 0.53 -18.34
C PRO A 121 9.55 -0.31 -17.22
N SER A 122 10.08 -1.51 -16.98
CA SER A 122 9.71 -2.33 -15.82
C SER A 122 10.22 -1.72 -14.51
N ALA A 123 9.60 -2.10 -13.39
CA ALA A 123 10.02 -1.64 -12.07
C ALA A 123 11.49 -2.00 -11.77
N ASN A 124 11.94 -3.18 -12.17
CA ASN A 124 13.34 -3.60 -12.03
C ASN A 124 14.29 -2.72 -12.87
N THR A 125 13.93 -2.39 -14.11
CA THR A 125 14.72 -1.46 -14.94
C THR A 125 14.84 -0.09 -14.28
N VAL A 126 13.73 0.45 -13.74
CA VAL A 126 13.74 1.75 -13.06
C VAL A 126 14.58 1.70 -11.78
N LEU A 127 14.44 0.65 -10.97
CA LEU A 127 15.20 0.47 -9.74
C LEU A 127 16.71 0.38 -10.03
N ASN A 128 17.12 -0.38 -11.04
CA ASN A 128 18.54 -0.44 -11.42
C ASN A 128 19.07 0.92 -11.90
N GLY A 129 18.25 1.70 -12.60
CA GLY A 129 18.57 3.09 -12.94
C GLY A 129 18.76 3.97 -11.70
N PHE A 130 17.89 3.84 -10.70
CA PHE A 130 18.02 4.51 -9.41
C PHE A 130 19.31 4.11 -8.67
N LEU A 131 19.64 2.83 -8.62
CA LEU A 131 20.86 2.32 -7.98
C LEU A 131 22.16 2.79 -8.65
N ALA A 132 22.09 3.14 -9.93
CA ALA A 132 23.19 3.73 -10.70
C ALA A 132 23.24 5.27 -10.59
N SER A 133 22.21 5.91 -10.02
CA SER A 133 22.11 7.36 -9.92
C SER A 133 22.98 7.93 -8.78
N PRO A 134 23.33 9.23 -8.83
CA PRO A 134 24.06 9.90 -7.74
C PRO A 134 23.28 10.02 -6.42
N ILE A 135 21.97 9.74 -6.40
CA ILE A 135 21.14 9.81 -5.18
C ILE A 135 21.61 8.76 -4.16
N GLY A 136 21.94 7.57 -4.65
CA GLY A 136 22.41 6.44 -3.84
C GLY A 136 21.35 5.84 -2.92
N VAL A 137 21.77 4.87 -2.11
CA VAL A 137 20.92 4.19 -1.14
C VAL A 137 21.31 4.61 0.29
N SER A 138 20.32 4.85 1.13
CA SER A 138 20.47 5.25 2.52
C SER A 138 19.82 4.23 3.45
N PRO A 139 20.52 3.76 4.49
CA PRO A 139 19.93 2.88 5.51
C PRO A 139 18.77 3.52 6.30
N SER A 140 18.63 4.85 6.25
CA SER A 140 17.56 5.57 6.96
C SER A 140 16.40 5.97 6.05
N ALA A 141 16.47 5.67 4.74
CA ALA A 141 15.36 5.89 3.82
C ALA A 141 14.40 4.69 3.86
N LEU A 142 13.16 4.95 3.42
CA LEU A 142 12.16 3.93 3.14
C LEU A 142 12.08 3.67 1.64
N TYR A 143 12.15 2.41 1.26
CA TYR A 143 11.96 1.94 -0.11
C TYR A 143 10.66 1.16 -0.20
N VAL A 144 9.84 1.45 -1.21
CA VAL A 144 8.59 0.70 -1.45
C VAL A 144 8.64 0.08 -2.84
N ILE A 145 8.36 -1.22 -2.92
CA ILE A 145 8.15 -1.95 -4.18
C ILE A 145 6.66 -2.29 -4.26
N ALA A 146 5.94 -1.62 -5.16
CA ALA A 146 4.49 -1.75 -5.34
C ALA A 146 4.14 -1.98 -6.81
N VAL A 147 4.36 -3.20 -7.28
CA VAL A 147 4.18 -3.63 -8.67
C VAL A 147 3.68 -5.08 -8.72
N GLY A 148 2.88 -5.43 -9.73
CA GLY A 148 2.48 -6.82 -9.99
C GLY A 148 1.12 -6.96 -10.66
N GLY A 149 0.28 -5.93 -10.59
CA GLY A 149 -1.05 -5.94 -11.22
C GLY A 149 -0.96 -6.18 -12.73
N ASN A 150 -0.01 -5.53 -13.40
CA ASN A 150 0.18 -5.68 -14.85
C ASN A 150 0.64 -7.10 -15.25
N ASP A 151 1.51 -7.72 -14.46
CA ASP A 151 1.95 -9.11 -14.65
C ASP A 151 0.75 -10.08 -14.54
N ILE A 152 -0.15 -9.87 -13.57
CA ILE A 152 -1.36 -10.68 -13.43
C ILE A 152 -2.29 -10.52 -14.64
N LEU A 153 -2.52 -9.29 -15.09
CA LEU A 153 -3.37 -9.00 -16.25
C LEU A 153 -2.79 -9.64 -17.53
N GLU A 154 -1.48 -9.63 -17.70
CA GLU A 154 -0.80 -10.30 -18.82
C GLU A 154 -1.03 -11.82 -18.78
N VAL A 155 -0.82 -12.46 -17.62
CA VAL A 155 -1.04 -13.91 -17.46
C VAL A 155 -2.50 -14.27 -17.71
N GLY A 156 -3.43 -13.47 -17.18
CA GLY A 156 -4.87 -13.65 -17.42
C GLY A 156 -5.22 -13.57 -18.91
N THR A 157 -4.66 -12.59 -19.61
CA THR A 157 -4.82 -12.43 -21.07
C THR A 157 -4.28 -13.63 -21.82
N ALA A 158 -3.10 -14.13 -21.45
CA ALA A 158 -2.49 -15.32 -22.07
C ALA A 158 -3.37 -16.57 -21.88
N ILE A 159 -3.92 -16.78 -20.68
CA ILE A 159 -4.82 -17.90 -20.39
C ILE A 159 -6.12 -17.77 -21.19
N ALA A 160 -6.71 -16.57 -21.26
CA ALA A 160 -7.90 -16.32 -22.08
C ALA A 160 -7.63 -16.58 -23.58
N ALA A 161 -6.40 -16.38 -24.04
CA ALA A 161 -5.93 -16.70 -25.39
C ALA A 161 -5.56 -18.19 -25.59
N GLY A 162 -5.72 -19.04 -24.58
CA GLY A 162 -5.51 -20.49 -24.67
C GLY A 162 -4.22 -21.02 -24.07
N ALA A 163 -3.44 -20.19 -23.35
CA ALA A 163 -2.30 -20.68 -22.59
C ALA A 163 -2.77 -21.65 -21.48
N PRO A 164 -1.97 -22.70 -21.16
CA PRO A 164 -2.33 -23.64 -20.11
C PRO A 164 -2.32 -22.98 -18.73
N LEU A 165 -3.16 -23.46 -17.81
CA LEU A 165 -3.18 -22.95 -16.42
C LEU A 165 -1.86 -23.15 -15.67
N SER A 166 -0.98 -24.05 -16.14
CA SER A 166 0.37 -24.19 -15.58
C SER A 166 1.23 -22.93 -15.76
N THR A 167 0.89 -22.04 -16.70
CA THR A 167 1.53 -20.72 -16.85
C THR A 167 1.44 -19.89 -15.58
N ILE A 168 0.40 -20.08 -14.76
CA ILE A 168 0.23 -19.37 -13.48
C ILE A 168 1.44 -19.62 -12.57
N ASN A 169 1.88 -20.88 -12.43
CA ASN A 169 2.98 -21.23 -11.54
C ASN A 169 4.33 -20.67 -12.04
N THR A 170 4.56 -20.72 -13.36
CA THR A 170 5.77 -20.16 -13.96
C THR A 170 5.83 -18.65 -13.77
N ALA A 171 4.71 -17.96 -13.98
CA ALA A 171 4.63 -16.52 -13.80
C ALA A 171 4.77 -16.12 -12.32
N ALA A 172 4.19 -16.88 -11.40
CA ALA A 172 4.33 -16.65 -9.96
C ALA A 172 5.79 -16.74 -9.50
N ALA A 173 6.53 -17.75 -9.98
CA ALA A 173 7.95 -17.87 -9.68
C ALA A 173 8.78 -16.72 -10.27
N ALA A 174 8.47 -16.29 -11.50
CA ALA A 174 9.14 -15.17 -12.15
C ALA A 174 8.86 -13.83 -11.42
N TYR A 175 7.60 -13.59 -11.03
CA TYR A 175 7.18 -12.44 -10.23
C TYR A 175 7.94 -12.36 -8.90
N ALA A 176 7.93 -13.46 -8.14
CA ALA A 176 8.59 -13.51 -6.84
C ALA A 176 10.10 -13.29 -6.98
N SER A 177 10.76 -14.00 -7.90
CA SER A 177 12.20 -13.85 -8.15
C SER A 177 12.60 -12.44 -8.61
N ALA A 178 11.76 -11.77 -9.41
CA ALA A 178 11.99 -10.39 -9.81
C ALA A 178 11.93 -9.42 -8.62
N ILE A 179 10.97 -9.61 -7.71
CA ILE A 179 10.87 -8.80 -6.49
C ILE A 179 12.01 -9.10 -5.51
N GLY A 180 12.33 -10.38 -5.28
CA GLY A 180 13.47 -10.79 -4.46
C GLY A 180 14.77 -10.14 -4.95
N SER A 181 15.01 -10.17 -6.26
CA SER A 181 16.18 -9.51 -6.87
C SER A 181 16.22 -8.00 -6.64
N MET A 182 15.07 -7.32 -6.66
CA MET A 182 14.98 -5.88 -6.36
C MET A 182 15.27 -5.58 -4.88
N VAL A 183 14.77 -6.42 -3.97
CA VAL A 183 15.07 -6.36 -2.53
C VAL A 183 16.55 -6.56 -2.27
N ASP A 184 17.14 -7.63 -2.82
CA ASP A 184 18.57 -7.96 -2.70
C ASP A 184 19.43 -6.79 -3.20
N ALA A 185 19.08 -6.20 -4.35
CA ALA A 185 19.82 -5.10 -4.93
C ALA A 185 19.79 -3.84 -4.05
N LEU A 186 18.67 -3.56 -3.38
CA LEU A 186 18.54 -2.48 -2.40
C LEU A 186 19.35 -2.77 -1.13
N GLN A 187 19.21 -3.95 -0.55
CA GLN A 187 19.93 -4.36 0.67
C GLN A 187 21.46 -4.41 0.43
N ALA A 188 21.90 -4.88 -0.73
CA ALA A 188 23.32 -4.89 -1.13
C ALA A 188 23.93 -3.48 -1.18
N ARG A 189 23.10 -2.43 -1.29
CA ARG A 189 23.49 -1.02 -1.24
C ARG A 189 23.18 -0.36 0.12
N GLY A 190 22.75 -1.13 1.10
CA GLY A 190 22.56 -0.71 2.49
C GLY A 190 21.15 -0.26 2.85
N ALA A 191 20.14 -0.53 2.02
CA ALA A 191 18.76 -0.29 2.41
C ALA A 191 18.40 -1.16 3.63
N ALA A 192 17.78 -0.55 4.65
CA ALA A 192 17.38 -1.26 5.88
C ALA A 192 15.87 -1.21 6.15
N ASN A 193 15.12 -0.38 5.41
CA ASN A 193 13.66 -0.27 5.53
C ASN A 193 13.05 -0.42 4.14
N ILE A 194 12.49 -1.60 3.88
CA ILE A 194 11.86 -1.94 2.62
C ILE A 194 10.44 -2.41 2.90
N VAL A 195 9.48 -1.84 2.20
CA VAL A 195 8.11 -2.37 2.14
C VAL A 195 7.89 -2.94 0.76
N VAL A 196 7.37 -4.16 0.69
CA VAL A 196 6.95 -4.81 -0.55
C VAL A 196 5.45 -4.97 -0.48
N TRP A 197 4.72 -4.49 -1.48
CA TRP A 197 3.31 -4.88 -1.62
C TRP A 197 3.27 -6.30 -2.15
N ASP A 198 2.38 -7.12 -1.60
CA ASP A 198 1.94 -8.29 -2.33
C ASP A 198 1.12 -7.87 -3.57
N ALA A 199 0.84 -8.81 -4.47
CA ALA A 199 0.09 -8.49 -5.67
C ALA A 199 -1.39 -8.29 -5.32
N PRO A 200 -2.05 -7.21 -5.78
CA PRO A 200 -3.44 -6.92 -5.43
C PRO A 200 -4.39 -7.96 -6.02
N ASN A 201 -5.57 -8.14 -5.40
CA ASN A 201 -6.62 -8.98 -5.96
C ASN A 201 -7.33 -8.31 -7.15
N VAL A 202 -6.67 -8.30 -8.32
CA VAL A 202 -7.22 -7.76 -9.58
C VAL A 202 -8.47 -8.51 -10.07
N GLY A 203 -8.78 -9.70 -9.53
CA GLY A 203 -10.05 -10.37 -9.79
C GLY A 203 -11.28 -9.58 -9.31
N LYS A 204 -11.09 -8.58 -8.44
CA LYS A 204 -12.14 -7.65 -7.98
C LYS A 204 -12.30 -6.41 -8.86
N ALA A 205 -11.39 -6.18 -9.81
CA ALA A 205 -11.41 -4.99 -10.65
C ALA A 205 -12.60 -5.02 -11.64
N PRO A 206 -13.28 -3.88 -11.89
CA PRO A 206 -14.43 -3.83 -12.80
C PRO A 206 -14.16 -4.41 -14.19
N ALA A 207 -12.98 -4.19 -14.76
CA ALA A 207 -12.63 -4.68 -16.10
C ALA A 207 -12.42 -6.19 -16.15
N VAL A 208 -12.00 -6.79 -15.04
CA VAL A 208 -11.89 -8.25 -14.92
C VAL A 208 -13.25 -8.87 -14.66
N LEU A 209 -14.08 -8.24 -13.82
CA LEU A 209 -15.47 -8.66 -13.58
C LEU A 209 -16.30 -8.61 -14.87
N ALA A 210 -16.09 -7.60 -15.73
CA ALA A 210 -16.75 -7.43 -17.02
C ALA A 210 -16.45 -8.59 -18.00
N GLN A 211 -15.33 -9.29 -17.84
CA GLN A 211 -14.97 -10.49 -18.63
C GLN A 211 -15.67 -11.77 -18.13
N GLY A 212 -16.38 -11.69 -16.99
CA GLY A 212 -17.17 -12.77 -16.43
C GLY A 212 -16.52 -13.50 -15.26
N ALA A 213 -17.32 -14.33 -14.57
CA ALA A 213 -16.93 -14.97 -13.31
C ALA A 213 -15.66 -15.83 -13.42
N LEU A 214 -15.46 -16.52 -14.55
CA LEU A 214 -14.25 -17.33 -14.75
C LEU A 214 -12.99 -16.47 -14.80
N ALA A 215 -13.04 -15.30 -15.48
CA ALA A 215 -11.91 -14.39 -15.53
C ALA A 215 -11.55 -13.82 -14.15
N SER A 216 -12.57 -13.44 -13.36
CA SER A 216 -12.40 -13.01 -11.97
C SER A 216 -11.73 -14.09 -11.11
N ILE A 217 -12.23 -15.34 -11.17
CA ILE A 217 -11.65 -16.47 -10.42
C ILE A 217 -10.20 -16.73 -10.85
N VAL A 218 -9.92 -16.72 -12.16
CA VAL A 218 -8.56 -16.95 -12.66
C VAL A 218 -7.61 -15.82 -12.21
N ALA A 219 -8.00 -14.56 -12.34
CA ALA A 219 -7.20 -13.42 -11.91
C ALA A 219 -6.92 -13.44 -10.40
N THR A 220 -7.92 -13.75 -9.57
CA THR A 220 -7.70 -13.95 -8.12
C THR A 220 -6.72 -15.08 -7.85
N ASN A 221 -6.84 -16.22 -8.56
CA ASN A 221 -5.91 -17.34 -8.39
C ASN A 221 -4.47 -17.00 -8.83
N ILE A 222 -4.30 -16.21 -9.89
CA ILE A 222 -2.97 -15.74 -10.30
C ILE A 222 -2.36 -14.89 -9.19
N ALA A 223 -3.10 -13.90 -8.68
CA ALA A 223 -2.65 -13.05 -7.58
C ALA A 223 -2.29 -13.86 -6.32
N SER A 224 -3.14 -14.82 -5.93
CA SER A 224 -2.84 -15.70 -4.78
C SER A 224 -1.60 -16.56 -5.00
N ALA A 225 -1.37 -17.07 -6.21
CA ALA A 225 -0.16 -17.84 -6.54
C ALA A 225 1.10 -16.96 -6.48
N PHE A 226 1.01 -15.73 -6.97
CA PHE A 226 2.08 -14.73 -6.89
C PHE A 226 2.43 -14.43 -5.43
N ASN A 227 1.42 -14.21 -4.58
CA ASN A 227 1.63 -13.85 -3.17
C ASN A 227 2.18 -15.03 -2.35
N LEU A 228 1.78 -16.27 -2.68
CA LEU A 228 2.37 -17.46 -2.08
C LEU A 228 3.86 -17.60 -2.44
N ALA A 229 4.21 -17.41 -3.72
CA ALA A 229 5.60 -17.46 -4.16
C ALA A 229 6.42 -16.33 -3.52
N LEU A 230 5.87 -15.12 -3.45
CA LEU A 230 6.50 -13.96 -2.80
C LEU A 230 6.75 -14.19 -1.30
N THR A 231 5.81 -14.80 -0.61
CA THR A 231 5.95 -15.15 0.82
C THR A 231 7.14 -16.08 1.04
N VAL A 232 7.34 -17.05 0.15
CA VAL A 232 8.48 -17.97 0.21
C VAL A 232 9.78 -17.25 -0.12
N GLU A 233 9.77 -16.40 -1.15
CA GLU A 233 10.96 -15.64 -1.59
C GLU A 233 11.48 -14.70 -0.50
N LEU A 234 10.59 -13.97 0.17
CA LEU A 234 10.97 -12.97 1.19
C LEU A 234 11.08 -13.56 2.61
N ALA A 235 10.98 -14.87 2.77
CA ALA A 235 10.95 -15.51 4.06
C ALA A 235 12.27 -15.30 4.82
N GLY A 236 12.22 -14.51 5.90
CA GLY A 236 13.38 -14.24 6.74
C GLY A 236 14.26 -13.08 6.27
N GLU A 237 13.84 -12.34 5.24
CA GLU A 237 14.55 -11.16 4.77
C GLU A 237 14.53 -10.03 5.81
N PRO A 238 15.69 -9.61 6.36
CA PRO A 238 15.74 -8.59 7.40
C PRO A 238 15.38 -7.21 6.83
N GLY A 239 14.61 -6.44 7.59
CA GLY A 239 14.24 -5.07 7.21
C GLY A 239 13.20 -4.99 6.08
N VAL A 240 12.59 -6.13 5.70
CA VAL A 240 11.50 -6.20 4.72
C VAL A 240 10.17 -6.40 5.43
N THR A 241 9.20 -5.56 5.12
CA THR A 241 7.79 -5.70 5.55
C THR A 241 6.92 -5.93 4.33
N VAL A 242 6.04 -6.92 4.38
CA VAL A 242 5.05 -7.14 3.31
C VAL A 242 3.75 -6.41 3.66
N PHE A 243 3.27 -5.57 2.76
CA PHE A 243 1.95 -4.97 2.83
C PHE A 243 0.94 -5.84 2.06
N ASP A 244 -0.05 -6.37 2.80
CA ASP A 244 -1.13 -7.22 2.28
C ASP A 244 -2.20 -6.37 1.57
N VAL A 245 -1.91 -5.93 0.36
CA VAL A 245 -2.87 -5.18 -0.47
C VAL A 245 -3.94 -6.12 -1.03
N PHE A 246 -3.63 -7.40 -1.25
CA PHE A 246 -4.61 -8.42 -1.62
C PHE A 246 -5.75 -8.49 -0.59
N GLY A 247 -5.41 -8.71 0.67
CA GLY A 247 -6.34 -8.80 1.79
C GLY A 247 -7.03 -7.47 2.09
N ALA A 248 -6.33 -6.34 1.91
CA ALA A 248 -6.94 -5.02 2.05
C ALA A 248 -8.09 -4.81 1.04
N VAL A 249 -7.87 -5.12 -0.24
CA VAL A 249 -8.90 -5.03 -1.29
C VAL A 249 -10.07 -5.96 -0.97
N ASP A 250 -9.79 -7.22 -0.60
CA ASP A 250 -10.84 -8.19 -0.26
C ASP A 250 -11.67 -7.73 0.95
N THR A 251 -11.03 -7.16 1.96
CA THR A 251 -11.72 -6.63 3.15
C THR A 251 -12.61 -5.45 2.81
N ILE A 252 -12.14 -4.52 1.98
CA ILE A 252 -12.92 -3.36 1.55
C ILE A 252 -14.14 -3.80 0.74
N VAL A 253 -13.94 -4.71 -0.22
CA VAL A 253 -15.02 -5.23 -1.08
C VAL A 253 -16.06 -6.01 -0.27
N ALA A 254 -15.64 -6.77 0.75
CA ALA A 254 -16.54 -7.54 1.60
C ALA A 254 -17.38 -6.67 2.55
N ASN A 255 -16.90 -5.48 2.94
CA ASN A 255 -17.58 -4.60 3.87
C ASN A 255 -17.44 -3.12 3.52
N PRO A 256 -17.99 -2.69 2.36
CA PRO A 256 -17.73 -1.34 1.83
C PRO A 256 -18.25 -0.22 2.73
N GLY A 257 -19.38 -0.44 3.40
CA GLY A 257 -19.97 0.55 4.32
C GLY A 257 -19.08 0.88 5.53
N ALA A 258 -18.25 -0.07 5.99
CA ALA A 258 -17.28 0.18 7.06
C ALA A 258 -16.17 1.17 6.63
N PHE A 259 -15.96 1.33 5.33
CA PHE A 259 -14.98 2.24 4.73
C PHE A 259 -15.62 3.47 4.09
N GLY A 260 -16.92 3.70 4.32
CA GLY A 260 -17.66 4.83 3.75
C GLY A 260 -17.98 4.69 2.26
N LEU A 261 -17.79 3.49 1.68
CA LEU A 261 -18.08 3.21 0.29
C LEU A 261 -19.48 2.62 0.12
N THR A 262 -20.15 2.99 -0.97
CA THR A 262 -21.44 2.43 -1.38
C THR A 262 -21.33 1.56 -2.62
N ASN A 263 -20.24 1.69 -3.39
CA ASN A 263 -20.00 0.88 -4.58
C ASN A 263 -18.54 0.45 -4.67
N VAL A 264 -18.32 -0.84 -4.92
CA VAL A 264 -16.99 -1.47 -5.02
C VAL A 264 -16.84 -2.35 -6.25
N THR A 265 -17.73 -2.21 -7.23
CA THR A 265 -17.78 -3.07 -8.42
C THR A 265 -17.79 -2.29 -9.72
N ASP A 266 -18.29 -1.06 -9.71
CA ASP A 266 -18.43 -0.24 -10.91
C ASP A 266 -17.34 0.84 -10.99
N ALA A 267 -16.93 1.14 -12.22
CA ALA A 267 -16.09 2.27 -12.55
C ALA A 267 -16.89 3.57 -12.39
N CYS A 268 -16.60 4.38 -11.36
CA CYS A 268 -17.29 5.64 -11.10
C CYS A 268 -17.29 6.54 -12.34
N GLY A 269 -16.15 6.65 -13.04
CA GLY A 269 -16.02 7.53 -14.20
C GLY A 269 -16.94 7.18 -15.39
N ALA A 270 -17.50 5.97 -15.43
CA ALA A 270 -18.52 5.56 -16.40
C ALA A 270 -19.96 5.88 -15.97
N VAL A 271 -20.17 6.26 -14.70
CA VAL A 271 -21.48 6.50 -14.10
C VAL A 271 -21.74 8.02 -14.05
N PRO A 272 -22.70 8.55 -14.83
CA PRO A 272 -23.00 9.98 -14.81
C PRO A 272 -23.40 10.47 -13.42
N GLY A 273 -22.69 11.49 -12.92
CA GLY A 273 -22.97 12.09 -11.61
C GLY A 273 -22.56 11.23 -10.41
N CYS A 274 -21.70 10.23 -10.60
CA CYS A 274 -21.15 9.47 -9.49
C CYS A 274 -20.40 10.38 -8.50
N ASP A 275 -20.42 10.00 -7.22
CA ASP A 275 -19.55 10.60 -6.20
C ASP A 275 -18.33 9.68 -5.99
N PRO A 276 -17.13 10.06 -6.46
CA PRO A 276 -15.95 9.20 -6.35
C PRO A 276 -15.48 8.99 -4.91
N SER A 277 -15.98 9.77 -3.94
CA SER A 277 -15.70 9.52 -2.52
C SER A 277 -16.42 8.28 -1.97
N GLN A 278 -17.46 7.80 -2.66
CA GLN A 278 -18.26 6.64 -2.25
C GLN A 278 -17.98 5.38 -3.10
N TYR A 279 -17.03 5.45 -4.04
CA TYR A 279 -16.68 4.38 -4.96
C TYR A 279 -15.26 3.88 -4.71
N LEU A 280 -15.04 2.57 -4.81
CA LEU A 280 -13.68 2.02 -4.76
C LEU A 280 -12.91 2.28 -6.06
N PHE A 281 -13.55 2.13 -7.22
CA PHE A 281 -12.89 2.17 -8.53
C PHE A 281 -13.25 3.43 -9.31
N TRP A 282 -12.24 4.08 -9.89
CA TRP A 282 -12.42 5.21 -10.79
C TRP A 282 -12.72 4.72 -12.21
N ASP A 283 -11.92 3.78 -12.69
CA ASP A 283 -12.06 3.13 -13.99
C ASP A 283 -12.06 1.60 -13.85
N GLY A 284 -11.77 0.88 -14.94
CA GLY A 284 -11.80 -0.58 -14.96
C GLY A 284 -10.83 -1.29 -14.02
N ILE A 285 -9.75 -0.64 -13.56
CA ILE A 285 -8.77 -1.27 -12.65
C ILE A 285 -8.24 -0.36 -11.55
N HIS A 286 -8.28 0.96 -11.73
CA HIS A 286 -7.66 1.89 -10.80
C HIS A 286 -8.63 2.33 -9.69
N PRO A 287 -8.17 2.40 -8.43
CA PRO A 287 -8.97 2.95 -7.36
C PRO A 287 -9.31 4.44 -7.57
N THR A 288 -10.40 4.89 -6.95
CA THR A 288 -10.61 6.32 -6.75
C THR A 288 -9.58 6.89 -5.77
N SER A 289 -9.48 8.22 -5.69
CA SER A 289 -8.68 8.87 -4.66
C SER A 289 -9.10 8.48 -3.23
N ALA A 290 -10.38 8.14 -3.01
CA ALA A 290 -10.86 7.61 -1.73
C ALA A 290 -10.32 6.19 -1.49
N GLY A 291 -10.36 5.32 -2.50
CA GLY A 291 -9.71 4.00 -2.45
C GLY A 291 -8.20 4.11 -2.16
N HIS A 292 -7.51 5.01 -2.84
CA HIS A 292 -6.10 5.29 -2.57
C HIS A 292 -5.83 5.79 -1.14
N ALA A 293 -6.72 6.61 -0.56
CA ALA A 293 -6.60 7.04 0.83
C ALA A 293 -6.76 5.88 1.83
N LEU A 294 -7.61 4.89 1.52
CA LEU A 294 -7.73 3.67 2.31
C LEU A 294 -6.43 2.84 2.26
N LEU A 295 -5.84 2.68 1.07
CA LEU A 295 -4.56 2.00 0.90
C LEU A 295 -3.42 2.71 1.64
N ALA A 296 -3.37 4.05 1.55
CA ALA A 296 -2.41 4.85 2.30
C ALA A 296 -2.56 4.68 3.82
N SER A 297 -3.80 4.61 4.32
CA SER A 297 -4.08 4.38 5.74
C SER A 297 -3.60 2.99 6.19
N GLY A 298 -3.83 1.96 5.37
CA GLY A 298 -3.29 0.61 5.61
C GLY A 298 -1.76 0.59 5.63
N MET A 299 -1.12 1.28 4.67
CA MET A 299 0.34 1.40 4.61
C MET A 299 0.93 2.13 5.83
N LEU A 300 0.29 3.22 6.27
CA LEU A 300 0.68 3.92 7.50
C LEU A 300 0.58 2.99 8.70
N ALA A 301 -0.48 2.19 8.81
CA ALA A 301 -0.62 1.20 9.88
C ALA A 301 0.48 0.13 9.83
N ALA A 302 0.82 -0.37 8.64
CA ALA A 302 1.87 -1.39 8.47
C ALA A 302 3.27 -0.86 8.86
N VAL A 303 3.57 0.40 8.57
CA VAL A 303 4.89 1.01 8.84
C VAL A 303 4.97 1.63 10.24
N ALA A 304 3.86 2.00 10.85
CA ALA A 304 3.80 2.59 12.20
C ALA A 304 3.82 1.58 13.34
N VAL A 305 3.89 0.27 13.07
CA VAL A 305 4.14 -0.75 14.10
C VAL A 305 5.67 -0.93 14.20
N PRO A 306 6.37 -0.24 15.11
CA PRO A 306 7.61 -0.81 15.60
C PRO A 306 7.20 -2.12 16.25
N GLU A 307 7.62 -3.26 15.67
CA GLU A 307 7.64 -4.55 16.36
C GLU A 307 8.11 -4.26 17.78
N PRO A 308 7.26 -4.37 18.81
CA PRO A 308 7.69 -4.04 20.15
C PRO A 308 8.83 -4.99 20.44
N ALA A 309 10.05 -4.44 20.55
CA ALA A 309 11.19 -5.17 21.07
C ALA A 309 10.69 -5.84 22.36
N GLY A 310 10.50 -7.17 22.32
CA GLY A 310 9.66 -7.93 23.25
C GLY A 310 10.02 -7.73 24.73
N TRP A 311 11.18 -7.13 24.98
CA TRP A 311 11.71 -6.73 26.28
C TRP A 311 10.86 -5.69 27.05
N LEU A 312 10.19 -4.73 26.38
CA LEU A 312 9.39 -3.73 27.10
C LEU A 312 8.13 -4.32 27.73
N MET A 313 7.50 -5.31 27.09
CA MET A 313 6.35 -6.03 27.65
C MET A 313 6.74 -6.91 28.85
N PHE A 314 7.97 -7.44 28.89
CA PHE A 314 8.47 -8.20 30.03
C PHE A 314 8.77 -7.33 31.26
N VAL A 315 9.25 -6.10 31.07
CA VAL A 315 9.55 -5.19 32.20
C VAL A 315 8.26 -4.70 32.87
N PHE A 316 7.24 -4.32 32.09
CA PHE A 316 5.96 -3.89 32.65
C PHE A 316 5.12 -5.07 33.19
N GLY A 317 5.13 -6.23 32.53
CA GLY A 317 4.45 -7.44 33.01
C GLY A 317 5.06 -7.99 34.31
N GLY A 318 6.39 -7.97 34.44
CA GLY A 318 7.10 -8.44 35.63
C GLY A 318 6.92 -7.55 36.86
N LEU A 319 6.87 -6.22 36.68
CA LEU A 319 6.65 -5.26 37.78
C LEU A 319 5.23 -5.33 38.34
N LEU A 320 4.22 -5.52 37.50
CA LEU A 320 2.83 -5.66 37.93
C LEU A 320 2.59 -6.96 38.72
N LEU A 321 3.17 -8.08 38.29
CA LEU A 321 3.09 -9.36 39.02
C LEU A 321 3.88 -9.35 40.33
N GLY A 322 5.02 -8.68 40.38
CA GLY A 322 5.82 -8.51 41.61
C GLY A 322 5.11 -7.68 42.69
N LEU A 323 4.40 -6.62 42.28
CA LEU A 323 3.63 -5.76 43.20
C LEU A 323 2.34 -6.41 43.69
N MET A 324 1.71 -7.28 42.90
CA MET A 324 0.53 -8.04 43.31
C MET A 324 0.86 -9.17 44.29
N ARG A 325 2.02 -9.84 44.13
CA ARG A 325 2.46 -10.92 45.03
C ARG A 325 2.90 -10.40 46.41
N ARG A 326 3.41 -9.17 46.49
CA ARG A 326 3.79 -8.52 47.75
C ARG A 326 2.60 -8.03 48.60
N ARG A 327 1.39 -8.00 48.04
CA ARG A 327 0.16 -7.60 48.75
C ARG A 327 -0.61 -8.78 49.37
N GLN A 328 -0.15 -10.02 49.16
CA GLN A 328 -0.82 -11.24 49.62
C GLN A 328 0.01 -12.07 50.62
N THR A 329 1.03 -11.46 51.23
CA THR A 329 1.79 -12.02 52.37
C THR A 329 1.85 -10.98 53.47
#